data_AF-A0A2G9RLK1-F1
#
_entry.id   AF-A0A2G9RLK1-F1
#
_cell.length_a   1.000
_cell.length_b   1.000
_cell.length_c   1.000
_cell.angle_alpha   90.00
_cell.angle_beta   90.00
_cell.angle_gamma   90.00
#
_symmetry.space_group_name_H-M   'P 1'
#
loop_
_entity.id
_entity.type
_entity.pdbx_description
1 polymer ?
#
loop_
_entity_poly.entity_id
_entity_poly.type
_entity_poly.pdbx_seq_one_letter_code
_entity_poly.pdbx_strand_id
1 'polypeptide(L)'
;MSDLLSPVLYVMENEVDAFWCFVSYMDQMHQNFEEQMQGMKTQLVQLSTLLRLLDSGFCSYLESQDSGYLYFCFRWLLIRFKREFSFHDILRVWEVIWTGLPCQNFHLLICCAILESEKKQIMEQNYGFNEILKHINELSMKLEINDVLCKAEAISLQMMKCKVKLNQNRLSTTIIPFTFH
;
A
#
# COMPACT_ATOMS: atom_id res chain seq x y z
N MET A 1 13.93 7.47 -8.34
CA MET A 1 13.82 8.36 -7.16
C MET A 1 13.24 9.74 -7.50
N SER A 2 13.40 10.27 -8.72
CA SER A 2 12.83 11.58 -9.13
C SER A 2 11.31 11.71 -8.91
N ASP A 3 10.54 10.64 -9.13
CA ASP A 3 9.10 10.61 -8.82
C ASP A 3 8.80 10.93 -7.34
N LEU A 4 9.70 10.56 -6.42
CA LEU A 4 9.56 10.84 -5.00
C LEU A 4 9.95 12.28 -4.66
N LEU A 5 11.00 12.81 -5.30
CA LEU A 5 11.48 14.18 -5.08
C LEU A 5 10.54 15.24 -5.69
N SER A 6 9.91 14.96 -6.83
CA SER A 6 9.15 15.96 -7.58
C SER A 6 8.05 16.66 -6.76
N PRO A 7 7.20 15.97 -5.97
CA PRO A 7 6.21 16.65 -5.12
C PRO A 7 6.84 17.41 -3.95
N VAL A 8 7.93 16.90 -3.38
CA VAL A 8 8.65 17.58 -2.28
C VAL A 8 9.22 18.90 -2.78
N LEU A 9 9.92 18.88 -3.93
CA LEU A 9 10.48 20.09 -4.53
C LEU A 9 9.39 21.10 -4.91
N TYR A 10 8.26 20.62 -5.43
CA TYR A 10 7.11 21.47 -5.76
C TYR A 10 6.57 22.21 -4.53
N VAL A 11 6.43 21.53 -3.38
CA VAL A 11 5.90 22.14 -2.15
C VAL A 11 6.91 23.07 -1.49
N MET A 12 8.19 22.69 -1.47
CA MET A 12 9.20 23.45 -0.73
C MET A 12 9.67 24.70 -1.46
N GLU A 13 9.63 24.72 -2.80
CA GLU A 13 10.07 25.85 -3.65
C GLU A 13 11.50 26.35 -3.38
N ASN A 14 12.28 25.61 -2.59
CA ASN A 14 13.64 25.91 -2.17
C ASN A 14 14.47 24.62 -2.26
N GLU A 15 15.62 24.69 -2.92
CA GLU A 15 16.48 23.53 -3.15
C GLU A 15 17.00 22.91 -1.84
N VAL A 16 17.41 23.72 -0.88
CA VAL A 16 17.99 23.26 0.39
C VAL A 16 16.91 22.60 1.26
N ASP A 17 15.73 23.22 1.35
CA ASP A 17 14.61 22.65 2.12
C ASP A 17 14.10 21.36 1.45
N ALA A 18 13.95 21.36 0.12
CA ALA A 18 13.58 20.16 -0.63
C ALA A 18 14.61 19.04 -0.45
N PHE A 19 15.91 19.36 -0.44
CA PHE A 19 16.97 18.40 -0.22
C PHE A 19 16.83 17.73 1.16
N TRP A 20 16.71 18.50 2.24
CA TRP A 20 16.63 17.92 3.59
C TRP A 20 15.32 17.15 3.84
N CYS A 21 14.20 17.64 3.32
CA CYS A 21 12.95 16.89 3.34
C CYS A 21 13.07 15.57 2.57
N PHE A 22 13.73 15.59 1.41
CA PHE A 22 13.91 14.40 0.59
C PHE A 22 14.88 13.39 1.22
N VAL A 23 15.95 13.85 1.89
CA VAL A 23 16.84 12.97 2.67
C VAL A 23 16.03 12.23 3.74
N SER A 24 15.24 12.95 4.55
CA SER A 24 14.42 12.31 5.59
C SER A 24 13.37 11.36 5.02
N TYR A 25 12.78 11.68 3.86
CA TYR A 25 11.87 10.77 3.18
C TYR A 25 12.59 9.50 2.68
N MET A 26 13.79 9.66 2.14
CA MET A 26 14.61 8.54 1.68
C MET A 26 15.12 7.68 2.83
N ASP A 27 15.35 8.22 4.03
CA ASP A 27 15.67 7.42 5.21
C ASP A 27 14.54 6.43 5.57
N GLN A 28 13.28 6.81 5.33
CA GLN A 28 12.14 5.88 5.52
C GLN A 28 12.00 4.87 4.37
N MET A 29 12.42 5.24 3.17
CA MET A 29 12.30 4.43 1.95
C MET A 29 13.56 3.64 1.60
N HIS A 30 14.66 3.79 2.33
CA HIS A 30 16.00 3.34 1.92
C HIS A 30 16.04 1.87 1.52
N GLN A 31 15.41 0.98 2.31
CA GLN A 31 15.39 -0.47 2.07
C GLN A 31 14.71 -0.84 0.74
N ASN A 32 13.84 0.01 0.21
CA ASN A 32 13.19 -0.22 -1.08
C ASN A 32 14.15 0.04 -2.26
N PHE A 33 15.22 0.81 -2.06
CA PHE A 33 16.17 1.25 -3.10
C PHE A 33 17.57 0.65 -2.95
N GLU A 34 17.83 -0.15 -1.92
CA GLU A 34 19.06 -0.96 -1.83
C GLU A 34 19.19 -1.94 -3.01
N GLU A 35 20.42 -2.34 -3.35
CA GLU A 35 20.71 -3.21 -4.50
C GLU A 35 19.91 -4.52 -4.49
N GLN A 36 19.69 -5.10 -3.31
CA GLN A 36 18.96 -6.36 -3.15
C GLN A 36 17.43 -6.17 -3.01
N MET A 37 16.96 -4.92 -2.94
CA MET A 37 15.57 -4.48 -2.79
C MET A 37 14.80 -5.22 -1.69
N GLN A 38 15.45 -5.45 -0.54
CA GLN A 38 14.87 -6.25 0.54
C GLN A 38 13.59 -5.62 1.10
N GLY A 39 13.54 -4.29 1.22
CA GLY A 39 12.33 -3.57 1.66
C GLY A 39 11.13 -3.83 0.74
N MET A 40 11.36 -3.89 -0.58
CA MET A 40 10.29 -4.22 -1.55
C MET A 40 9.79 -5.65 -1.38
N LYS A 41 10.71 -6.62 -1.25
CA LYS A 41 10.34 -8.03 -1.04
C LYS A 41 9.55 -8.19 0.27
N THR A 42 10.02 -7.57 1.36
CA THR A 42 9.33 -7.59 2.65
C THR A 42 7.94 -6.96 2.57
N GLN A 43 7.80 -5.79 1.93
CA GLN A 43 6.50 -5.13 1.79
C GLN A 43 5.51 -5.97 0.96
N LEU A 44 5.95 -6.64 -0.12
CA LEU A 44 5.10 -7.52 -0.91
C LEU A 44 4.65 -8.77 -0.13
N VAL A 45 5.54 -9.38 0.67
CA VAL A 45 5.19 -10.51 1.54
C VAL A 45 4.20 -10.08 2.63
N GLN A 46 4.43 -8.92 3.25
CA GLN A 46 3.49 -8.35 4.23
C GLN A 46 2.13 -8.05 3.60
N LEU A 47 2.11 -7.49 2.39
CA LEU A 47 0.88 -7.23 1.64
C LEU A 47 0.11 -8.51 1.33
N SER A 48 0.80 -9.56 0.86
CA SER A 48 0.19 -10.88 0.62
C SER A 48 -0.39 -11.49 1.90
N THR A 49 0.33 -11.36 3.02
CA THR A 49 -0.14 -11.81 4.34
C THR A 49 -1.42 -11.07 4.77
N LEU A 50 -1.46 -9.74 4.60
CA LEU A 50 -2.64 -8.93 4.89
C LEU A 50 -3.82 -9.33 4.01
N LEU A 51 -3.59 -9.45 2.70
CA LEU A 51 -4.64 -9.79 1.76
C LEU A 51 -5.24 -11.15 2.08
N ARG A 52 -4.42 -12.13 2.47
CA ARG A 52 -4.89 -13.45 2.92
C ARG A 52 -5.77 -13.37 4.17
N LEU A 53 -5.44 -12.49 5.11
CA LEU A 53 -6.24 -12.29 6.32
C LEU A 53 -7.57 -11.61 6.02
N LEU A 54 -7.58 -10.65 5.08
CA LEU A 54 -8.79 -9.90 4.70
C LEU A 54 -9.72 -10.73 3.81
N ASP A 55 -9.16 -11.42 2.81
CA ASP A 55 -9.89 -12.25 1.86
C ASP A 55 -8.99 -13.40 1.37
N SER A 56 -9.06 -14.54 2.06
CA SER A 56 -8.31 -15.74 1.67
C SER A 56 -8.71 -16.27 0.30
N GLY A 57 -9.96 -16.08 -0.13
CA GLY A 57 -10.45 -16.54 -1.42
C GLY A 57 -9.82 -15.77 -2.57
N PHE A 58 -9.76 -14.44 -2.46
CA PHE A 58 -9.08 -13.61 -3.44
C PHE A 58 -7.57 -13.85 -3.46
N CYS A 59 -6.95 -14.00 -2.29
CA CYS A 59 -5.52 -14.33 -2.23
C CYS A 59 -5.22 -15.67 -2.94
N SER A 60 -5.99 -16.73 -2.67
CA SER A 60 -5.84 -18.01 -3.36
C SER A 60 -6.12 -17.93 -4.86
N TYR A 61 -7.07 -17.08 -5.28
CA TYR A 61 -7.29 -16.81 -6.70
C TYR A 61 -6.03 -16.22 -7.35
N LEU A 62 -5.43 -15.19 -6.76
CA LEU A 62 -4.19 -14.60 -7.29
C LEU A 62 -3.05 -15.61 -7.34
N GLU A 63 -2.92 -16.48 -6.35
CA GLU A 63 -1.94 -17.58 -6.38
C GLU A 63 -2.16 -18.53 -7.56
N SER A 64 -3.41 -18.88 -7.87
CA SER A 64 -3.75 -19.73 -9.01
C SER A 64 -3.47 -19.09 -10.38
N GLN A 65 -3.30 -17.77 -10.42
CA GLN A 65 -2.99 -16.99 -11.63
C GLN A 65 -1.50 -16.58 -11.69
N ASP A 66 -0.61 -17.29 -10.99
CA ASP A 66 0.83 -16.98 -10.85
C ASP A 66 1.11 -15.55 -10.35
N SER A 67 0.13 -14.99 -9.64
CA SER A 67 0.07 -13.59 -9.21
C SER A 67 0.24 -13.43 -7.70
N GLY A 68 0.58 -14.51 -6.98
CA GLY A 68 0.69 -14.56 -5.51
C GLY A 68 1.78 -13.67 -4.89
N TYR A 69 2.81 -13.32 -5.67
CA TYR A 69 3.86 -12.37 -5.26
C TYR A 69 3.46 -10.91 -5.42
N LEU A 70 2.30 -10.62 -6.01
CA LEU A 70 1.73 -9.27 -6.13
C LEU A 70 2.64 -8.27 -6.87
N TYR A 71 3.42 -8.71 -7.85
CA TYR A 71 4.34 -7.82 -8.59
C TYR A 71 3.63 -6.66 -9.31
N PHE A 72 2.32 -6.76 -9.58
CA PHE A 72 1.52 -5.66 -10.11
C PHE A 72 1.35 -4.50 -9.10
N CYS A 73 1.61 -4.70 -7.81
CA CYS A 73 1.66 -3.64 -6.79
C CYS A 73 3.07 -3.04 -6.62
N PHE A 74 4.08 -3.50 -7.35
CA PHE A 74 5.47 -3.06 -7.17
C PHE A 74 5.62 -1.54 -7.38
N ARG A 75 5.00 -0.99 -8.43
CA ARG A 75 5.02 0.45 -8.70
C ARG A 75 4.40 1.25 -7.55
N TRP A 76 3.28 0.78 -7.00
CA TRP A 76 2.60 1.44 -5.89
C TRP A 76 3.50 1.59 -4.68
N LEU A 77 4.19 0.51 -4.29
CA LEU A 77 5.05 0.49 -3.11
C LEU A 77 6.35 1.27 -3.32
N LEU A 78 6.98 1.12 -4.48
CA LEU A 78 8.29 1.71 -4.78
C LEU A 78 8.24 3.24 -4.80
N ILE A 79 7.20 3.81 -5.41
CA ILE A 79 7.05 5.27 -5.57
C ILE A 79 5.84 5.81 -4.79
N ARG A 80 5.41 5.10 -3.75
CA ARG A 80 4.32 5.50 -2.83
C ARG A 80 3.10 6.07 -3.57
N PHE A 81 2.59 5.31 -4.55
CA PHE A 81 1.42 5.63 -5.36
C PHE A 81 1.52 6.88 -6.26
N LYS A 82 2.70 7.48 -6.44
CA LYS A 82 2.86 8.73 -7.21
C LYS A 82 2.28 8.71 -8.63
N ARG A 83 2.19 7.53 -9.25
CA ARG A 83 1.66 7.35 -10.60
C ARG A 83 0.17 6.99 -10.63
N GLU A 84 -0.47 6.84 -9.48
CA GLU A 84 -1.88 6.43 -9.40
C GLU A 84 -2.81 7.61 -9.14
N PHE A 85 -2.28 8.69 -8.57
CA PHE A 85 -3.03 9.87 -8.14
C PHE A 85 -2.58 11.12 -8.90
N SER A 86 -3.49 12.09 -8.98
CA SER A 86 -3.15 13.42 -9.49
C SER A 86 -2.09 14.10 -8.62
N PHE A 87 -1.51 15.18 -9.12
CA PHE A 87 -0.47 15.88 -8.38
C PHE A 87 -0.98 16.46 -7.05
N HIS A 88 -2.22 16.94 -6.99
CA HIS A 88 -2.79 17.42 -5.73
C HIS A 88 -3.17 16.27 -4.79
N ASP A 89 -3.73 15.19 -5.34
CA ASP A 89 -4.14 14.03 -4.53
C ASP A 89 -2.95 13.33 -3.90
N ILE A 90 -1.82 13.20 -4.60
CA ILE A 90 -0.65 12.52 -4.03
C ILE A 90 -0.07 13.28 -2.84
N LEU A 91 -0.12 14.62 -2.83
CA LEU A 91 0.31 15.42 -1.68
C LEU A 91 -0.52 15.04 -0.46
N ARG A 92 -1.85 14.95 -0.64
CA ARG A 92 -2.77 14.58 0.44
C ARG A 92 -2.57 13.15 0.94
N VAL A 93 -2.33 12.19 0.03
CA VAL A 93 -1.99 10.81 0.41
C VAL A 93 -0.71 10.77 1.25
N TRP A 94 0.33 11.51 0.84
CA TRP A 94 1.61 11.52 1.55
C TRP A 94 1.53 12.22 2.90
N GLU A 95 0.80 13.33 3.01
CA GLU A 95 0.51 13.97 4.30
C GLU A 95 -0.06 12.96 5.30
N VAL A 96 -1.07 12.19 4.88
CA VAL A 96 -1.72 11.18 5.74
C VAL A 96 -0.74 10.07 6.10
N ILE A 97 0.00 9.51 5.14
CA ILE A 97 0.98 8.46 5.40
C ILE A 97 2.06 8.93 6.39
N TRP A 98 2.56 10.16 6.25
CA TRP A 98 3.63 10.70 7.09
C TRP A 98 3.19 11.02 8.52
N THR A 99 1.88 11.06 8.81
CA THR A 99 1.41 11.11 10.21
C THR A 99 1.79 9.86 11.01
N GLY A 100 2.07 8.74 10.33
CA GLY A 100 2.28 7.43 10.97
C GLY A 100 0.99 6.83 11.56
N LEU A 101 -0.17 7.45 11.35
CA LEU A 101 -1.46 6.99 11.83
C LEU A 101 -2.26 6.26 10.73
N PRO A 102 -3.21 5.40 11.12
CA PRO A 102 -3.41 4.81 12.46
C PRO A 102 -2.40 3.70 12.81
N CYS A 103 -1.48 3.35 11.90
CA CYS A 103 -0.52 2.26 12.09
C CYS A 103 0.73 2.43 11.23
N GLN A 104 1.83 1.78 11.65
CA GLN A 104 3.16 1.93 11.05
C GLN A 104 3.21 1.71 9.52
N ASN A 105 2.50 0.70 8.99
CA ASN A 105 2.55 0.36 7.56
C ASN A 105 1.24 0.72 6.83
N PHE A 106 0.66 1.88 7.12
CA PHE A 106 -0.65 2.29 6.57
C PHE A 106 -0.72 2.23 5.03
N HIS A 107 0.39 2.48 4.34
CA HIS A 107 0.50 2.34 2.88
C HIS A 107 0.14 0.93 2.36
N LEU A 108 0.32 -0.14 3.15
CA LEU A 108 -0.12 -1.48 2.78
C LEU A 108 -1.65 -1.63 2.88
N LEU A 109 -2.29 -0.95 3.84
CA LEU A 109 -3.75 -0.92 3.93
C LEU A 109 -4.38 -0.12 2.79
N ILE A 110 -3.68 0.91 2.28
CA ILE A 110 -4.05 1.60 1.04
C ILE A 110 -4.03 0.63 -0.15
N CYS A 111 -2.97 -0.21 -0.29
CA CYS A 111 -2.96 -1.26 -1.31
C CYS A 111 -4.18 -2.19 -1.17
N CYS A 112 -4.48 -2.66 0.05
CA CYS A 112 -5.63 -3.53 0.29
C CYS A 112 -6.96 -2.86 -0.08
N ALA A 113 -7.15 -1.59 0.27
CA ALA A 113 -8.37 -0.83 -0.04
C ALA A 113 -8.61 -0.70 -1.55
N ILE A 114 -7.54 -0.45 -2.32
CA ILE A 114 -7.62 -0.42 -3.79
C ILE A 114 -7.96 -1.82 -4.31
N LEU A 115 -7.19 -2.85 -3.91
CA LEU A 115 -7.40 -4.22 -4.40
C LEU A 115 -8.79 -4.79 -4.07
N GLU A 116 -9.33 -4.49 -2.89
CA GLU A 116 -10.67 -4.92 -2.50
C GLU A 116 -11.75 -4.33 -3.42
N SER A 117 -11.56 -3.09 -3.88
CA SER A 117 -12.47 -2.41 -4.80
C SER A 117 -12.47 -3.06 -6.20
N GLU A 118 -11.32 -3.60 -6.62
CA GLU A 118 -11.12 -4.19 -7.95
C GLU A 118 -11.32 -5.70 -8.00
N LYS A 119 -11.34 -6.36 -6.83
CA LYS A 119 -11.48 -7.81 -6.67
C LYS A 119 -12.59 -8.39 -7.54
N LYS A 120 -13.77 -7.78 -7.51
CA LYS A 120 -14.95 -8.28 -8.22
C LYS A 120 -14.68 -8.37 -9.72
N GLN A 121 -14.15 -7.29 -10.31
CA GLN A 121 -13.84 -7.24 -11.73
C GLN A 121 -12.76 -8.28 -12.10
N ILE A 122 -11.69 -8.36 -11.31
CA ILE A 122 -10.58 -9.30 -11.53
C ILE A 122 -11.08 -10.75 -11.54
N MET A 123 -11.87 -11.14 -10.54
CA MET A 123 -12.33 -12.53 -10.38
C MET A 123 -13.44 -12.90 -11.35
N GLU A 124 -14.44 -12.03 -11.55
CA GLU A 124 -15.57 -12.31 -12.45
C GLU A 124 -15.14 -12.40 -13.92
N GLN A 125 -14.15 -11.58 -14.32
CA GLN A 125 -13.58 -11.62 -15.67
C GLN A 125 -12.46 -12.67 -15.81
N ASN A 126 -12.14 -13.38 -14.74
CA ASN A 126 -11.08 -14.39 -14.68
C ASN A 126 -9.73 -13.90 -15.25
N TYR A 127 -9.26 -12.75 -14.79
CA TYR A 127 -8.00 -12.16 -15.23
C TYR A 127 -6.77 -12.97 -14.77
N GLY A 128 -5.88 -13.29 -15.72
CA GLY A 128 -4.53 -13.78 -15.42
C GLY A 128 -3.59 -12.64 -15.05
N PHE A 129 -2.31 -12.97 -14.77
CA PHE A 129 -1.30 -11.98 -14.37
C PHE A 129 -1.22 -10.76 -15.29
N ASN A 130 -1.22 -10.96 -16.62
CA ASN A 130 -1.08 -9.88 -17.59
C ASN A 130 -2.30 -8.95 -17.60
N GLU A 131 -3.50 -9.52 -17.53
CA GLU A 131 -4.76 -8.78 -17.46
C GLU A 131 -4.89 -8.02 -16.13
N ILE A 132 -4.50 -8.63 -15.01
CA ILE A 132 -4.45 -7.95 -13.71
C ILE A 132 -3.48 -6.77 -13.78
N LEU A 133 -2.26 -6.98 -14.26
CA LEU A 133 -1.26 -5.91 -14.38
C LEU A 133 -1.76 -4.79 -15.28
N LYS A 134 -2.40 -5.11 -16.41
CA LYS A 134 -3.00 -4.13 -17.31
C LYS A 134 -4.12 -3.35 -16.63
N HIS A 135 -5.07 -4.05 -16.01
CA HIS A 135 -6.20 -3.46 -15.28
C HIS A 135 -5.72 -2.49 -14.21
N ILE A 136 -4.80 -2.94 -13.34
CA ILE A 136 -4.20 -2.14 -12.29
C ILE A 136 -3.49 -0.90 -12.84
N ASN A 137 -2.74 -1.03 -13.94
CA ASN A 137 -2.10 0.12 -14.59
C ASN A 137 -3.12 1.13 -15.14
N GLU A 138 -4.26 0.66 -15.64
CA GLU A 138 -5.34 1.49 -16.17
C GLU A 138 -6.15 2.22 -15.09
N LEU A 139 -5.97 1.89 -13.80
CA LEU A 139 -6.56 2.63 -12.67
C LEU A 139 -5.85 3.96 -12.40
N SER A 140 -4.67 4.17 -12.98
CA SER A 140 -3.93 5.42 -12.85
C SER A 140 -4.82 6.62 -13.15
N MET A 141 -4.84 7.59 -12.22
CA MET A 141 -5.65 8.82 -12.29
C MET A 141 -7.17 8.61 -12.21
N LYS A 142 -7.65 7.39 -11.90
CA LYS A 142 -9.08 7.07 -11.76
C LYS A 142 -9.50 6.76 -10.32
N LEU A 143 -8.54 6.65 -9.40
CA LEU A 143 -8.81 6.37 -7.99
C LEU A 143 -9.33 7.63 -7.29
N GLU A 144 -10.44 7.52 -6.55
CA GLU A 144 -10.93 8.58 -5.68
C GLU A 144 -10.23 8.50 -4.32
N ILE A 145 -9.56 9.59 -3.93
CA ILE A 145 -8.66 9.60 -2.78
C ILE A 145 -9.37 9.36 -1.45
N ASN A 146 -10.54 9.99 -1.23
CA ASN A 146 -11.23 9.93 0.06
C ASN A 146 -11.76 8.51 0.30
N ASP A 147 -12.34 7.89 -0.71
CA ASP A 147 -12.82 6.51 -0.69
C ASP A 147 -11.69 5.54 -0.38
N VAL A 148 -10.52 5.71 -1.00
CA VAL A 148 -9.34 4.87 -0.74
C VAL A 148 -8.87 5.04 0.71
N LEU A 149 -8.72 6.28 1.19
CA LEU A 149 -8.25 6.54 2.56
C LEU A 149 -9.26 6.07 3.61
N CYS A 150 -10.57 6.33 3.41
CA CYS A 150 -11.63 5.86 4.30
C CYS A 150 -11.70 4.34 4.36
N LYS A 151 -11.58 3.64 3.22
CA LYS A 151 -11.52 2.17 3.21
C LYS A 151 -10.28 1.64 3.93
N ALA A 152 -9.12 2.23 3.70
CA ALA A 152 -7.88 1.83 4.38
C ALA A 152 -7.96 2.01 5.90
N GLU A 153 -8.55 3.12 6.37
CA GLU A 153 -8.83 3.35 7.79
C GLU A 153 -9.86 2.35 8.33
N ALA A 154 -10.93 2.09 7.61
CA ALA A 154 -11.95 1.11 8.01
C ALA A 154 -11.37 -0.30 8.19
N ILE A 155 -10.50 -0.73 7.26
CA ILE A 155 -9.74 -1.99 7.37
C ILE A 155 -8.90 -2.00 8.66
N SER A 156 -8.17 -0.91 8.92
CA SER A 156 -7.37 -0.76 10.15
C SER A 156 -8.22 -0.92 11.42
N LEU A 157 -9.35 -0.21 11.50
CA LEU A 157 -10.28 -0.27 12.63
C LEU A 157 -10.88 -1.66 12.82
N GLN A 158 -11.22 -2.35 11.72
CA GLN A 158 -11.73 -3.72 11.77
C GLN A 158 -10.67 -4.68 12.31
N MET A 159 -9.42 -4.59 11.84
CA MET A 159 -8.31 -5.41 12.32
C MET A 159 -8.02 -5.17 13.80
N MET A 160 -8.03 -3.91 14.26
CA MET A 160 -7.86 -3.59 15.68
C MET A 160 -8.96 -4.21 16.55
N LYS A 161 -10.22 -4.10 16.14
CA LYS A 161 -11.36 -4.70 16.85
C LYS A 161 -11.24 -6.21 16.95
N CYS A 162 -10.77 -6.88 15.89
CA CYS A 162 -10.51 -8.32 15.89
C CYS A 162 -9.36 -8.70 16.82
N LYS A 163 -8.27 -7.91 16.86
CA LYS A 163 -7.13 -8.13 17.78
C LYS A 163 -7.57 -8.07 19.25
N VAL A 164 -8.40 -7.10 19.61
CA VAL A 164 -8.95 -6.97 20.97
C VAL A 164 -9.75 -8.22 21.35
N LYS A 165 -10.61 -8.72 20.45
CA LYS A 165 -11.38 -9.96 20.68
C LYS A 165 -10.49 -11.21 20.82
N LEU A 166 -9.45 -11.33 20.00
CA LEU A 166 -8.50 -12.47 20.04
C LEU A 166 -7.65 -12.46 21.33
N ASN A 167 -7.20 -11.29 21.77
CA ASN A 167 -6.46 -11.13 23.01
C ASN A 167 -7.32 -11.41 24.24
N GLN A 168 -8.62 -11.07 24.22
CA GLN A 168 -9.58 -11.44 25.26
C GLN A 168 -9.81 -12.97 25.34
N ASN A 169 -9.66 -13.69 24.23
CA ASN A 169 -9.87 -15.14 24.12
C ASN A 169 -8.59 -16.00 24.26
N ARG A 170 -7.44 -15.42 24.65
CA ARG A 170 -6.13 -16.10 24.82
C ARG A 170 -5.74 -17.07 23.69
N LEU A 171 -5.90 -16.67 22.43
CA LEU A 171 -5.33 -17.41 21.29
C LEU A 171 -4.55 -16.46 20.36
N SER A 172 -3.21 -16.60 20.42
CA SER A 172 -2.19 -16.14 19.46
C SER A 172 -2.00 -14.63 19.23
N THR A 173 -0.91 -14.11 19.79
CA THR A 173 -0.34 -12.77 19.56
C THR A 173 0.41 -12.61 18.22
N THR A 174 0.40 -13.62 17.34
CA THR A 174 1.33 -13.67 16.19
C THR A 174 0.70 -13.34 14.83
N ILE A 175 -0.60 -13.06 14.75
CA ILE A 175 -1.32 -13.07 13.46
C ILE A 175 -1.27 -11.72 12.72
N ILE A 176 -0.97 -10.60 13.38
CA ILE A 176 -1.11 -9.28 12.75
C ILE A 176 0.24 -8.55 12.73
N PRO A 177 0.86 -8.34 11.55
CA PRO A 177 2.18 -7.70 11.41
C PRO A 177 2.15 -6.18 11.64
N PHE A 178 1.14 -5.66 12.34
CA PHE A 178 0.97 -4.23 12.58
C PHE A 178 1.07 -3.90 14.07
N THR A 179 1.95 -2.95 14.34
CA THR A 179 1.89 -2.10 15.53
C THR A 179 0.91 -0.98 15.23
N PHE A 180 -0.22 -0.98 15.93
CA PHE A 180 -1.20 0.11 15.91
C PHE A 180 -0.82 1.10 17.02
N HIS A 181 -0.98 2.40 16.73
CA HIS A 181 -0.70 3.48 17.69
C HIS A 181 -1.94 3.81 18.53
#